data_AF-A0A2A4UDP8-F1
#
_entry.id   AF-A0A2A4UDP8-F1
#
_cell.length_a   1.000
_cell.length_b   1.000
_cell.length_c   1.000
_cell.angle_alpha   90.00
_cell.angle_beta   90.00
_cell.angle_gamma   90.00
#
_symmetry.space_group_name_H-M   'P 1'
#
loop_
_entity.id
_entity.type
_entity.pdbx_description
1 polymer ?
#
loop_
_entity_poly.entity_id
_entity_poly.type
_entity_poly.pdbx_seq_one_letter_code
_entity_poly.pdbx_strand_id
1 'polypeptide(L)'
;MLVTATPFMESGQPDTTYDLVILEQERIGVCVSEQSIGDKLPAFCMERHINLDGTFCIGLDAGRSILSSQDGEHWWNAILEHFRCQYIARRKGFWPLKKGLSHGDAADVQIRMEELSNPLGWAQEIEEGIFRKKGWLGEHLPKINQQTNMLMNQRTGCPRSCYYRHFPKAKYGCDQAPFSTRCEKRHKPILKCNCPNREAIYKLVLLEMNRRELEEKYFDIVKRKAKCCGSMKNCPLRDWENCQRKGRTHDK
;
A
#
# COMPACT_ATOMS: atom_id res chain seq x y z
N MET A 1 29.77 -4.25 2.42
CA MET A 1 29.91 -5.67 2.80
C MET A 1 29.25 -6.54 1.74
N LEU A 2 29.90 -7.60 1.29
CA LEU A 2 29.30 -8.60 0.39
C LEU A 2 28.72 -9.75 1.23
N VAL A 3 27.49 -10.13 0.94
CA VAL A 3 26.82 -11.25 1.61
C VAL A 3 25.96 -12.03 0.63
N THR A 4 25.69 -13.29 0.94
CA THR A 4 24.76 -14.11 0.18
C THR A 4 23.50 -14.37 0.99
N ALA A 5 22.33 -14.30 0.36
CA ALA A 5 21.05 -14.62 0.99
C ALA A 5 20.29 -15.66 0.19
N THR A 6 19.85 -16.73 0.85
CA THR A 6 18.95 -17.74 0.27
C THR A 6 17.66 -17.76 1.08
N PRO A 7 16.59 -17.11 0.61
CA PRO A 7 15.31 -17.12 1.31
C PRO A 7 14.65 -18.49 1.19
N PHE A 8 13.94 -18.89 2.24
CA PHE A 8 13.12 -20.09 2.22
C PHE A 8 11.66 -19.74 1.94
N MET A 9 11.06 -20.52 1.04
CA MET A 9 9.64 -20.51 0.74
C MET A 9 8.81 -20.99 1.94
N GLU A 10 7.51 -20.68 1.96
CA GLU A 10 6.59 -21.24 2.98
C GLU A 10 6.57 -22.78 2.99
N SER A 11 6.88 -23.41 1.85
CA SER A 11 7.04 -24.87 1.75
C SER A 11 8.33 -25.41 2.38
N GLY A 12 9.17 -24.54 2.96
CA GLY A 12 10.47 -24.89 3.54
C GLY A 12 11.58 -25.16 2.51
N GLN A 13 11.28 -25.01 1.22
CA GLN A 13 12.28 -25.19 0.15
C GLN A 13 13.09 -23.90 -0.04
N PRO A 14 14.40 -23.98 -0.27
CA PRO A 14 15.20 -22.81 -0.62
C PRO A 14 14.72 -22.25 -1.97
N ASP A 15 14.66 -20.93 -2.06
CA ASP A 15 14.47 -20.19 -3.32
C ASP A 15 15.84 -19.79 -3.89
N THR A 16 15.83 -18.93 -4.90
CA THR A 16 17.00 -18.36 -5.57
C THR A 16 17.95 -17.71 -4.56
N THR A 17 19.25 -18.05 -4.62
CA THR A 17 20.30 -17.36 -3.86
C THR A 17 20.63 -16.02 -4.50
N TYR A 18 20.73 -14.97 -3.71
CA TYR A 18 21.09 -13.61 -4.13
C TYR A 18 22.45 -13.21 -3.56
N ASP A 19 23.28 -12.61 -4.41
CA ASP A 19 24.55 -12.01 -4.02
C ASP A 19 24.29 -10.52 -3.78
N LEU A 20 24.54 -10.07 -2.55
CA LEU A 20 24.10 -8.77 -2.07
C LEU A 20 25.27 -7.89 -1.68
N VAL A 21 25.08 -6.59 -1.88
CA VAL A 21 25.95 -5.53 -1.40
C VAL A 21 25.17 -4.76 -0.32
N ILE A 22 25.75 -4.69 0.87
CA ILE A 22 25.26 -3.88 1.99
C ILE A 22 26.20 -2.69 2.18
N LEU A 23 25.66 -1.48 2.16
CA LEU A 23 26.40 -0.23 2.29
C LEU A 23 25.74 0.67 3.33
N GLU A 24 26.55 1.43 4.05
CA GLU A 24 26.06 2.53 4.88
C GLU A 24 26.08 3.82 4.07
N GLN A 25 25.00 4.59 4.12
CA GLN A 25 24.88 5.88 3.47
C GLN A 25 24.47 6.94 4.51
N GLU A 26 25.18 8.07 4.53
CA GLU A 26 24.99 9.14 5.54
C GLU A 26 23.53 9.60 5.70
N ARG A 27 22.76 9.62 4.61
CA ARG A 27 21.38 10.12 4.63
C ARG A 27 20.32 9.06 4.84
N ILE A 28 20.56 7.81 4.46
CA ILE A 28 19.51 6.76 4.38
C ILE A 28 19.79 5.62 5.37
N GLY A 29 20.99 5.60 5.97
CA GLY A 29 21.45 4.52 6.82
C GLY A 29 21.91 3.32 6.00
N VAL A 30 21.65 2.12 6.51
CA VAL A 30 22.08 0.86 5.88
C VAL A 30 21.16 0.52 4.70
N CYS A 31 21.75 0.40 3.53
CA CYS A 31 21.09 0.05 2.27
C CYS A 31 21.57 -1.32 1.78
N VAL A 32 20.71 -2.00 1.02
CA VAL A 32 21.00 -3.30 0.42
C VAL A 32 20.53 -3.34 -1.03
N SER A 33 21.32 -3.95 -1.90
CA SER A 33 21.00 -4.19 -3.32
C SER A 33 21.58 -5.52 -3.77
N GLU A 34 21.21 -5.97 -4.98
CA GLU A 34 22.00 -6.99 -5.66
C GLU A 34 23.42 -6.46 -5.93
N GLN A 35 24.41 -7.35 -5.86
CA GLN A 35 25.78 -7.03 -6.24
C GLN A 35 25.87 -6.61 -7.71
N SER A 36 25.16 -7.34 -8.57
CA SER A 36 24.97 -6.98 -9.98
C SER A 36 23.53 -6.54 -10.18
N ILE A 37 23.28 -5.23 -10.14
CA ILE A 37 21.94 -4.65 -10.28
C ILE A 37 21.34 -5.08 -11.63
N GLY A 38 20.14 -5.67 -11.59
CA GLY A 38 19.45 -6.13 -12.79
C GLY A 38 19.71 -7.59 -13.17
N ASP A 39 20.40 -8.36 -12.30
CA ASP A 39 20.71 -9.77 -12.54
C ASP A 39 19.48 -10.66 -12.29
N LYS A 40 19.11 -10.92 -11.03
CA LYS A 40 17.97 -11.79 -10.69
C LYS A 40 16.70 -10.96 -10.45
N LEU A 41 16.84 -9.71 -10.04
CA LEU A 41 15.76 -8.75 -9.86
C LEU A 41 15.85 -7.65 -10.95
N PRO A 42 14.74 -6.96 -11.28
CA PRO A 42 14.82 -5.85 -12.20
C PRO A 42 15.63 -4.71 -11.56
N ALA A 43 16.42 -4.00 -12.37
CA ALA A 43 17.23 -2.88 -11.90
C ALA A 43 16.42 -1.78 -11.19
N PHE A 44 15.12 -1.66 -11.52
CA PHE A 44 14.18 -0.75 -10.88
C PHE A 44 12.76 -1.31 -10.97
N CYS A 45 11.96 -1.12 -9.92
CA CYS A 45 10.50 -1.27 -9.97
C CYS A 45 9.86 -0.72 -8.70
N MET A 46 9.11 0.39 -8.81
CA MET A 46 8.36 0.98 -7.67
C MET A 46 7.44 -0.05 -6.99
N GLU A 47 6.67 -0.81 -7.77
CA GLU A 47 5.72 -1.81 -7.27
C GLU A 47 6.38 -3.07 -6.70
N ARG A 48 7.67 -3.29 -6.98
CA ARG A 48 8.47 -4.34 -6.34
C ARG A 48 9.43 -3.76 -5.31
N HIS A 49 9.26 -2.49 -4.94
CA HIS A 49 10.07 -1.83 -3.94
C HIS A 49 11.59 -1.89 -4.23
N ILE A 50 11.97 -1.68 -5.49
CA ILE A 50 13.36 -1.52 -5.93
C ILE A 50 13.54 -0.09 -6.44
N ASN A 51 14.41 0.66 -5.77
CA ASN A 51 14.69 2.07 -6.00
C ASN A 51 15.48 2.29 -7.30
N LEU A 52 15.56 3.54 -7.76
CA LEU A 52 16.21 3.90 -9.03
C LEU A 52 17.72 3.56 -9.06
N ASP A 53 18.35 3.50 -7.90
CA ASP A 53 19.75 3.09 -7.72
C ASP A 53 19.92 1.58 -7.49
N GLY A 54 18.84 0.80 -7.62
CA GLY A 54 18.83 -0.65 -7.40
C GLY A 54 18.74 -1.08 -5.94
N THR A 55 18.72 -0.15 -4.98
CA THR A 55 18.55 -0.50 -3.56
C THR A 55 17.12 -0.96 -3.26
N PHE A 56 16.97 -1.83 -2.26
CA PHE A 56 15.67 -2.36 -1.86
C PHE A 56 15.01 -1.46 -0.81
N CYS A 57 13.74 -1.12 -1.05
CA CYS A 57 12.87 -0.51 -0.04
C CYS A 57 12.20 -1.63 0.77
N ILE A 58 12.84 -2.04 1.86
CA ILE A 58 12.37 -3.13 2.73
C ILE A 58 11.47 -2.66 3.89
N GLY A 59 11.21 -1.35 3.98
CA GLY A 59 10.39 -0.71 5.00
C GLY A 59 10.71 0.78 5.09
N LEU A 60 9.83 1.54 5.75
CA LEU A 60 10.10 2.96 6.05
C LEU A 60 11.25 3.06 7.06
N ASP A 61 12.25 3.88 6.75
CA ASP A 61 13.44 4.12 7.58
C ASP A 61 14.18 2.85 8.07
N ALA A 62 13.99 1.71 7.41
CA ALA A 62 14.52 0.43 7.86
C ALA A 62 16.04 0.43 8.05
N GLY A 63 16.77 1.20 7.23
CA GLY A 63 18.22 1.34 7.32
C GLY A 63 18.73 2.24 8.44
N ARG A 64 17.88 3.09 9.03
CA ARG A 64 18.27 4.08 10.06
C ARG A 64 18.09 3.56 11.49
N SER A 65 17.30 2.52 11.69
CA SER A 65 16.89 2.03 13.00
C SER A 65 17.69 0.82 13.49
N ILE A 66 18.97 0.68 13.07
CA ILE A 66 19.84 -0.44 13.45
C ILE A 66 20.80 0.02 14.54
N LEU A 67 20.38 -0.09 15.80
CA LEU A 67 21.15 0.39 16.97
C LEU A 67 21.72 -0.75 17.81
N SER A 68 21.30 -1.98 17.53
CA SER A 68 21.68 -3.19 18.25
C SER A 68 21.77 -4.40 17.33
N SER A 69 22.38 -5.49 17.81
CA SER A 69 22.40 -6.77 17.09
C SER A 69 20.98 -7.30 16.81
N GLN A 70 20.05 -7.10 17.75
CA GLN A 70 18.66 -7.50 17.59
C GLN A 70 17.97 -6.72 16.45
N ASP A 71 18.26 -5.42 16.33
CA ASP A 71 17.76 -4.63 15.19
C ASP A 71 18.35 -5.13 13.87
N GLY A 72 19.61 -5.55 13.88
CA GLY A 72 20.27 -6.20 12.74
C GLY A 72 19.58 -7.50 12.31
N GLU A 73 19.16 -8.33 13.26
CA GLU A 73 18.38 -9.54 12.99
C GLU A 73 17.01 -9.22 12.39
N HIS A 74 16.29 -8.24 12.94
CA HIS A 74 15.01 -7.79 12.39
C HIS A 74 15.15 -7.22 10.97
N TRP A 75 16.20 -6.42 10.73
CA TRP A 75 16.52 -5.88 9.41
C TRP A 75 16.85 -6.99 8.40
N TRP A 76 17.64 -7.99 8.80
CA TRP A 76 17.92 -9.15 7.96
C TRP A 76 16.65 -9.95 7.64
N ASN A 77 15.78 -10.15 8.62
CA ASN A 77 14.49 -10.80 8.40
C ASN A 77 13.59 -10.01 7.43
N ALA A 78 13.63 -8.67 7.45
CA ALA A 78 12.92 -7.84 6.49
C ALA A 78 13.45 -8.03 5.05
N ILE A 79 14.75 -8.25 4.87
CA ILE A 79 15.33 -8.60 3.57
C ILE A 79 14.81 -9.95 3.07
N LEU A 80 14.84 -10.98 3.93
CA LEU A 80 14.33 -12.31 3.55
C LEU A 80 12.85 -12.26 3.19
N GLU A 81 12.07 -11.50 3.94
CA GLU A 81 10.64 -11.27 3.65
C GLU A 81 10.44 -10.50 2.34
N HIS A 82 11.27 -9.50 2.06
CA HIS A 82 11.27 -8.78 0.80
C HIS A 82 11.47 -9.75 -0.38
N PHE A 83 12.42 -10.71 -0.29
CA PHE A 83 12.59 -11.70 -1.36
C PHE A 83 11.41 -12.65 -1.53
N ARG A 84 10.73 -13.05 -0.45
CA ARG A 84 9.46 -13.80 -0.56
C ARG A 84 8.41 -12.98 -1.32
N CYS A 85 8.33 -11.68 -1.05
CA CYS A 85 7.46 -10.77 -1.79
C CYS A 85 7.89 -10.66 -3.26
N GLN A 86 9.19 -10.61 -3.56
CA GLN A 86 9.73 -10.62 -4.93
C GLN A 86 9.29 -11.88 -5.69
N TYR A 87 9.38 -13.05 -5.06
CA TYR A 87 8.94 -14.31 -5.64
C TYR A 87 7.45 -14.28 -5.99
N ILE A 88 6.61 -13.88 -5.02
CA ILE A 88 5.15 -13.79 -5.22
C ILE A 88 4.83 -12.78 -6.32
N ALA A 89 5.47 -11.61 -6.30
CA ALA A 89 5.29 -10.55 -7.28
C ALA A 89 5.66 -11.01 -8.69
N ARG A 90 6.79 -11.70 -8.86
CA ARG A 90 7.20 -12.29 -10.15
C ARG A 90 6.20 -13.32 -10.65
N ARG A 91 5.70 -14.21 -9.78
CA ARG A 91 4.80 -15.31 -10.19
C ARG A 91 3.35 -14.87 -10.41
N LYS A 92 2.83 -14.00 -9.56
CA LYS A 92 1.41 -13.61 -9.57
C LYS A 92 1.16 -12.28 -10.28
N GLY A 93 2.19 -11.44 -10.40
CA GLY A 93 2.12 -10.10 -10.97
C GLY A 93 1.55 -9.06 -10.00
N PHE A 94 1.52 -9.36 -8.70
CA PHE A 94 0.98 -8.48 -7.65
C PHE A 94 1.86 -8.56 -6.41
N TRP A 95 2.07 -7.42 -5.76
CA TRP A 95 2.70 -7.38 -4.45
C TRP A 95 1.72 -7.92 -3.39
N PRO A 96 2.19 -8.71 -2.40
CA PRO A 96 1.34 -9.18 -1.30
C PRO A 96 0.68 -8.03 -0.56
N LEU A 97 -0.63 -8.14 -0.28
CA LEU A 97 -1.44 -7.02 0.23
C LEU A 97 -0.92 -6.49 1.58
N LYS A 98 -0.76 -7.39 2.56
CA LYS A 98 -0.30 -7.07 3.92
C LYS A 98 1.17 -6.64 4.02
N LYS A 99 1.87 -6.57 2.88
CA LYS A 99 3.27 -6.16 2.77
C LYS A 99 3.41 -4.91 1.91
N GLY A 100 2.29 -4.35 1.43
CA GLY A 100 2.30 -3.14 0.63
C GLY A 100 2.65 -1.93 1.47
N LEU A 101 3.48 -1.06 0.89
CA LEU A 101 3.76 0.27 1.42
C LEU A 101 3.64 1.28 0.28
N SER A 102 3.09 2.45 0.55
CA SER A 102 3.01 3.53 -0.43
C SER A 102 4.41 4.09 -0.71
N HIS A 103 4.60 4.65 -1.89
CA HIS A 103 5.93 5.06 -2.35
C HIS A 103 6.33 6.44 -1.82
N GLY A 104 7.61 6.61 -1.49
CA GLY A 104 8.16 7.88 -1.00
C GLY A 104 7.43 8.37 0.26
N ASP A 105 7.21 9.68 0.36
CA ASP A 105 6.56 10.33 1.51
C ASP A 105 5.09 9.89 1.72
N ALA A 106 4.49 9.21 0.74
CA ALA A 106 3.16 8.64 0.90
C ALA A 106 3.13 7.51 1.94
N ALA A 107 4.27 6.87 2.22
CA ALA A 107 4.41 5.84 3.25
C ALA A 107 4.01 6.36 4.65
N ASP A 108 4.46 7.56 5.03
CA ASP A 108 4.11 8.18 6.32
C ASP A 108 2.60 8.41 6.45
N VAL A 109 1.96 8.81 5.35
CA VAL A 109 0.52 9.04 5.33
C VAL A 109 -0.25 7.73 5.46
N GLN A 110 0.22 6.66 4.80
CA GLN A 110 -0.34 5.32 4.98
C GLN A 110 -0.24 4.87 6.44
N ILE A 111 0.90 5.03 7.10
CA ILE A 111 1.06 4.65 8.52
C ILE A 111 0.04 5.37 9.40
N ARG A 112 -0.15 6.68 9.22
CA ARG A 112 -1.18 7.44 9.96
C ARG A 112 -2.59 6.94 9.69
N MET A 113 -2.88 6.49 8.46
CA MET A 113 -4.17 5.88 8.13
C MET A 113 -4.34 4.54 8.82
N GLU A 114 -3.30 3.70 8.85
CA GLU A 114 -3.28 2.43 9.56
C GLU A 114 -3.49 2.63 11.06
N GLU A 115 -2.75 3.54 11.70
CA GLU A 115 -2.92 3.92 13.12
C GLU A 115 -4.36 4.34 13.45
N LEU A 116 -4.97 5.15 12.59
CA LEU A 116 -6.36 5.60 12.76
C LEU A 116 -7.38 4.46 12.56
N SER A 117 -7.07 3.52 11.67
CA SER A 117 -7.99 2.45 11.25
C SER A 117 -7.89 1.17 12.09
N ASN A 118 -6.73 0.92 12.70
CA ASN A 118 -6.43 -0.28 13.48
C ASN A 118 -7.38 -0.48 14.68
N PRO A 119 -7.59 0.51 15.56
CA PRO A 119 -8.51 0.36 16.69
C PRO A 119 -9.97 0.13 16.27
N LEU A 120 -10.32 0.48 15.03
CA LEU A 120 -11.65 0.32 14.47
C LEU A 120 -11.82 -1.02 13.73
N GLY A 121 -10.75 -1.81 13.60
CA GLY A 121 -10.74 -3.06 12.84
C GLY A 121 -10.82 -2.85 11.32
N TRP A 122 -10.36 -1.69 10.83
CA TRP A 122 -10.52 -1.29 9.42
C TRP A 122 -9.27 -1.48 8.57
N ALA A 123 -8.17 -1.97 9.16
CA ALA A 123 -6.86 -2.09 8.53
C ALA A 123 -6.91 -2.74 7.13
N GLN A 124 -7.50 -3.94 7.03
CA GLN A 124 -7.59 -4.67 5.76
C GLN A 124 -8.38 -3.88 4.70
N GLU A 125 -9.45 -3.20 5.07
CA GLU A 125 -10.25 -2.41 4.13
C GLU A 125 -9.48 -1.19 3.62
N ILE A 126 -8.64 -0.59 4.47
CA ILE A 126 -7.74 0.49 4.07
C ILE A 126 -6.67 -0.03 3.11
N GLU A 127 -6.02 -1.17 3.43
CA GLU A 127 -5.05 -1.83 2.55
C GLU A 127 -5.66 -2.16 1.18
N GLU A 128 -6.87 -2.73 1.15
CA GLU A 128 -7.59 -3.03 -0.09
C GLU A 128 -7.94 -1.77 -0.87
N GLY A 129 -8.33 -0.70 -0.17
CA GLY A 129 -8.53 0.62 -0.77
C GLY A 129 -7.29 1.14 -1.48
N ILE A 130 -6.16 1.15 -0.78
CA ILE A 130 -4.88 1.67 -1.27
C ILE A 130 -4.33 0.82 -2.42
N PHE A 131 -4.16 -0.50 -2.20
CA PHE A 131 -3.39 -1.36 -3.11
C PHE A 131 -4.21 -2.13 -4.13
N ARG A 132 -5.55 -2.18 -3.95
CA ARG A 132 -6.46 -2.86 -4.89
C ARG A 132 -7.49 -1.92 -5.50
N LYS A 133 -7.51 -0.64 -5.10
CA LYS A 133 -8.50 0.35 -5.55
C LYS A 133 -9.94 -0.13 -5.32
N LYS A 134 -10.18 -0.80 -4.18
CA LYS A 134 -11.49 -1.37 -3.84
C LYS A 134 -12.19 -0.59 -2.74
N GLY A 135 -13.52 -0.58 -2.79
CA GLY A 135 -14.35 -0.01 -1.74
C GLY A 135 -14.29 1.51 -1.70
N TRP A 136 -14.87 2.08 -0.63
CA TRP A 136 -15.13 3.52 -0.53
C TRP A 136 -13.88 4.40 -0.51
N LEU A 137 -12.72 3.83 -0.16
CA LEU A 137 -11.44 4.52 -0.16
C LEU A 137 -10.72 4.39 -1.49
N GLY A 138 -10.80 3.23 -2.15
CA GLY A 138 -10.04 2.93 -3.37
C GLY A 138 -10.68 3.48 -4.65
N GLU A 139 -12.00 3.62 -4.66
CA GLU A 139 -12.76 4.12 -5.83
C GLU A 139 -12.87 5.66 -5.80
N HIS A 140 -14.11 6.16 -5.81
CA HIS A 140 -14.41 7.59 -5.74
C HIS A 140 -14.48 8.07 -4.29
N LEU A 141 -13.51 8.89 -3.89
CA LEU A 141 -13.48 9.46 -2.55
C LEU A 141 -14.71 10.36 -2.30
N PRO A 142 -15.32 10.26 -1.10
CA PRO A 142 -16.32 11.21 -0.68
C PRO A 142 -15.79 12.64 -0.71
N LYS A 143 -16.58 13.59 -1.22
CA LYS A 143 -16.23 15.01 -1.12
C LYS A 143 -16.23 15.45 0.35
N ILE A 144 -15.29 16.32 0.71
CA ILE A 144 -15.14 16.87 2.05
C ILE A 144 -15.22 18.40 2.04
N ASN A 145 -15.65 18.98 3.15
CA ASN A 145 -15.49 20.40 3.47
C ASN A 145 -14.48 20.51 4.61
N GLN A 146 -13.29 21.01 4.28
CA GLN A 146 -12.18 21.15 5.23
C GLN A 146 -12.41 22.25 6.27
N GLN A 147 -13.15 23.32 5.93
CA GLN A 147 -13.47 24.39 6.88
C GLN A 147 -14.33 23.88 8.03
N THR A 148 -15.27 22.99 7.72
CA THR A 148 -16.19 22.41 8.70
C THR A 148 -15.75 21.03 9.22
N ASN A 149 -14.60 20.52 8.79
CA ASN A 149 -14.12 19.16 9.07
C ASN A 149 -15.16 18.06 8.87
N MET A 150 -15.89 18.12 7.75
CA MET A 150 -17.09 17.32 7.52
C MET A 150 -17.12 16.74 6.11
N LEU A 151 -17.73 15.56 5.97
CA LEU A 151 -18.11 15.05 4.65
C LEU A 151 -19.21 15.91 4.03
N MET A 152 -19.16 16.15 2.73
CA MET A 152 -20.26 16.79 2.00
C MET A 152 -21.45 15.83 1.85
N ASN A 153 -22.61 16.42 1.53
CA ASN A 153 -23.87 15.71 1.35
C ASN A 153 -24.24 14.88 2.59
N GLN A 154 -24.24 15.54 3.75
CA GLN A 154 -24.37 14.90 5.06
C GLN A 154 -25.61 14.01 5.24
N ARG A 155 -26.67 14.26 4.46
CA ARG A 155 -27.92 13.48 4.44
C ARG A 155 -27.88 12.26 3.50
N THR A 156 -26.75 11.97 2.87
CA THR A 156 -26.54 10.74 2.07
C THR A 156 -26.03 9.61 2.95
N GLY A 157 -26.11 8.37 2.44
CA GLY A 157 -25.61 7.18 3.15
C GLY A 157 -24.13 7.26 3.47
N CYS A 158 -23.73 6.66 4.58
CA CYS A 158 -22.33 6.52 4.99
C CYS A 158 -21.52 5.85 3.87
N PRO A 159 -20.32 6.37 3.51
CA PRO A 159 -19.51 5.82 2.43
C PRO A 159 -19.06 4.38 2.70
N ARG A 160 -18.80 4.05 3.97
CA ARG A 160 -18.56 2.67 4.43
C ARG A 160 -19.78 1.76 4.33
N SER A 161 -20.92 2.23 3.80
CA SER A 161 -22.18 1.48 3.74
C SER A 161 -22.61 0.95 5.11
N CYS A 162 -22.55 1.79 6.14
CA CYS A 162 -23.02 1.42 7.48
C CYS A 162 -24.56 1.39 7.54
N TYR A 163 -25.11 0.44 8.31
CA TYR A 163 -26.56 0.27 8.50
C TYR A 163 -26.94 0.20 9.98
N TYR A 164 -28.16 0.64 10.31
CA TYR A 164 -28.75 0.41 11.62
C TYR A 164 -29.15 -1.05 11.78
N ARG A 165 -28.80 -1.66 12.91
CA ARG A 165 -29.30 -3.00 13.29
C ARG A 165 -30.79 -2.91 13.64
N HIS A 166 -31.54 -4.00 13.46
CA HIS A 166 -32.91 -4.06 13.99
C HIS A 166 -32.92 -4.14 15.52
N PHE A 167 -34.05 -3.78 16.12
CA PHE A 167 -34.30 -4.01 17.55
C PHE A 167 -34.10 -5.49 17.92
N PRO A 168 -33.52 -5.83 19.08
CA PRO A 168 -33.09 -4.94 20.18
C PRO A 168 -31.68 -4.34 20.02
N LYS A 169 -30.95 -4.71 18.95
CA LYS A 169 -29.55 -4.29 18.74
C LYS A 169 -29.42 -2.91 18.08
N ALA A 170 -30.52 -2.17 17.91
CA ALA A 170 -30.58 -0.91 17.18
C ALA A 170 -29.64 0.20 17.73
N LYS A 171 -29.27 0.11 19.02
CA LYS A 171 -28.34 1.05 19.66
C LYS A 171 -26.86 0.82 19.30
N TYR A 172 -26.51 -0.35 18.76
CA TYR A 172 -25.13 -0.67 18.38
C TYR A 172 -24.93 -0.37 16.89
N GLY A 173 -24.30 0.77 16.60
CA GLY A 173 -23.83 1.12 15.26
C GLY A 173 -22.73 0.16 14.78
N CYS A 174 -22.73 -0.10 13.48
CA CYS A 174 -22.00 -1.15 12.76
C CYS A 174 -20.47 -1.23 13.00
N ASP A 175 -20.00 -2.37 13.50
CA ASP A 175 -18.81 -3.06 12.98
C ASP A 175 -19.25 -3.86 11.76
N GLN A 176 -18.49 -3.78 10.67
CA GLN A 176 -18.69 -4.50 9.40
C GLN A 176 -18.58 -6.01 9.62
N ALA A 177 -19.56 -6.62 10.30
CA ALA A 177 -19.81 -8.04 10.19
C ALA A 177 -20.93 -8.21 9.16
N PRO A 178 -20.80 -9.12 8.19
CA PRO A 178 -21.90 -9.45 7.31
C PRO A 178 -23.07 -9.83 8.21
N PHE A 179 -24.21 -9.18 7.96
CA PHE A 179 -25.54 -9.63 8.31
C PHE A 179 -25.48 -11.04 8.88
N SER A 180 -25.75 -11.22 10.18
CA SER A 180 -25.91 -12.57 10.70
C SER A 180 -26.79 -13.31 9.71
N THR A 181 -26.38 -14.48 9.22
CA THR A 181 -27.00 -15.25 8.13
C THR A 181 -28.50 -15.59 8.33
N ARG A 182 -29.12 -15.03 9.37
CA ARG A 182 -30.51 -15.17 9.80
C ARG A 182 -31.34 -13.88 9.69
N CYS A 183 -30.79 -12.76 9.18
CA CYS A 183 -31.54 -11.50 9.06
C CYS A 183 -31.88 -11.21 7.59
N GLU A 184 -33.10 -11.57 7.19
CA GLU A 184 -33.63 -11.34 5.84
C GLU A 184 -34.23 -9.94 5.64
N LYS A 185 -34.29 -9.13 6.70
CA LYS A 185 -34.90 -7.80 6.68
C LYS A 185 -33.93 -6.76 6.11
N ARG A 186 -34.45 -5.84 5.29
CA ARG A 186 -33.67 -4.69 4.81
C ARG A 186 -33.27 -3.79 5.99
N HIS A 187 -31.97 -3.51 6.12
CA HIS A 187 -31.48 -2.57 7.11
C HIS A 187 -31.54 -1.13 6.57
N LYS A 188 -31.87 -0.18 7.44
CA LYS A 188 -31.87 1.26 7.09
C LYS A 188 -30.42 1.76 7.06
N PRO A 189 -29.96 2.42 5.97
CA PRO A 189 -28.62 2.97 5.91
C PRO A 189 -28.45 4.10 6.94
N ILE A 190 -27.28 4.15 7.56
CA ILE A 190 -26.89 5.27 8.43
C ILE A 190 -26.44 6.42 7.54
N LEU A 191 -26.99 7.61 7.79
CA LEU A 191 -26.57 8.83 7.09
C LEU A 191 -25.17 9.25 7.54
N LYS A 192 -24.40 9.92 6.69
CA LYS A 192 -23.06 10.42 7.03
C LYS A 192 -23.06 11.24 8.32
N CYS A 193 -24.03 12.14 8.50
CA CYS A 193 -24.14 12.96 9.71
C CYS A 193 -24.40 12.13 10.99
N ASN A 194 -25.04 10.96 10.85
CA ASN A 194 -25.44 10.12 11.97
C ASN A 194 -24.46 8.95 12.21
N CYS A 195 -23.41 8.81 11.40
CA CYS A 195 -22.43 7.76 11.59
C CYS A 195 -21.58 8.04 12.84
N PRO A 196 -21.46 7.08 13.79
CA PRO A 196 -20.63 7.27 14.98
C PRO A 196 -19.16 7.48 14.62
N ASN A 197 -18.70 6.87 13.52
CA ASN A 197 -17.32 6.96 13.06
C ASN A 197 -17.12 8.04 11.98
N ARG A 198 -18.03 9.02 11.86
CA ARG A 198 -17.97 10.07 10.82
C ARG A 198 -16.66 10.86 10.81
N GLU A 199 -16.09 11.11 11.99
CA GLU A 199 -14.83 11.84 12.12
C GLU A 199 -13.64 11.01 11.62
N ALA A 200 -13.57 9.73 11.99
CA ALA A 200 -12.56 8.81 11.48
C ALA A 200 -12.64 8.69 9.95
N ILE A 201 -13.85 8.57 9.39
CA ILE A 201 -14.06 8.56 7.94
C ILE A 201 -13.57 9.86 7.31
N TYR A 202 -13.92 11.03 7.85
CA TYR A 202 -13.44 12.32 7.34
C TYR A 202 -11.90 12.38 7.32
N LYS A 203 -11.26 12.04 8.43
CA LYS A 203 -9.79 12.03 8.55
C LYS A 203 -9.13 11.07 7.56
N LEU A 204 -9.68 9.86 7.40
CA LEU A 204 -9.17 8.89 6.43
C LEU A 204 -9.31 9.37 4.99
N VAL A 205 -10.43 10.04 4.63
CA VAL A 205 -10.58 10.63 3.29
C VAL A 205 -9.53 11.72 3.07
N LEU A 206 -9.34 12.61 4.05
CA LEU A 206 -8.34 13.68 3.96
C LEU A 206 -6.93 13.12 3.80
N LEU A 207 -6.57 12.09 4.58
CA LEU A 207 -5.27 11.42 4.47
C LEU A 207 -5.10 10.74 3.11
N GLU A 208 -6.11 10.04 2.61
CA GLU A 208 -6.03 9.38 1.30
C GLU A 208 -5.89 10.38 0.14
N MET A 209 -6.55 11.54 0.22
CA MET A 209 -6.33 12.63 -0.75
C MET A 209 -4.85 13.04 -0.77
N ASN A 210 -4.26 13.28 0.40
CA ASN A 210 -2.85 13.65 0.53
C ASN A 210 -1.92 12.52 0.05
N ARG A 211 -2.20 11.27 0.42
CA ARG A 211 -1.42 10.09 -0.01
C ARG A 211 -1.39 9.95 -1.53
N ARG A 212 -2.55 10.10 -2.19
CA ARG A 212 -2.66 10.08 -3.66
C ARG A 212 -1.85 11.19 -4.32
N GLU A 213 -1.86 12.40 -3.75
CA GLU A 213 -1.06 13.51 -4.25
C GLU A 213 0.45 13.24 -4.15
N LEU A 214 0.91 12.67 -3.02
CA LEU A 214 2.31 12.31 -2.83
C LEU A 214 2.76 11.16 -3.76
N GLU A 215 1.91 10.15 -3.95
CA GLU A 215 2.13 9.08 -4.93
C GLU A 215 2.25 9.62 -6.35
N GLU A 216 1.41 10.57 -6.74
CA GLU A 216 1.46 11.21 -8.06
C GLU A 216 2.76 11.99 -8.25
N LYS A 217 3.21 12.74 -7.22
CA LYS A 217 4.51 13.43 -7.24
C LYS A 217 5.68 12.45 -7.39
N TYR A 218 5.66 11.34 -6.65
CA TYR A 218 6.67 10.30 -6.77
C TYR A 218 6.67 9.70 -8.18
N PHE A 219 5.49 9.35 -8.69
CA PHE A 219 5.32 8.81 -10.04
C PHE A 219 5.84 9.77 -11.12
N ASP A 220 5.60 11.07 -10.97
CA ASP A 220 6.08 12.11 -11.89
C ASP A 220 7.60 12.19 -12.00
N ILE A 221 8.30 11.91 -10.90
CA ILE A 221 9.77 11.81 -10.88
C ILE A 221 10.22 10.54 -11.60
N VAL A 222 9.61 9.40 -11.25
CA VAL A 222 10.02 8.09 -11.74
C VAL A 222 9.76 7.90 -13.23
N LYS A 223 8.60 8.33 -13.75
CA LYS A 223 8.20 8.10 -15.14
C LYS A 223 9.17 8.69 -16.17
N ARG A 224 10.00 9.65 -15.77
CA ARG A 224 11.03 10.28 -16.62
C ARG A 224 12.40 9.58 -16.53
N LYS A 225 12.62 8.73 -15.53
CA LYS A 225 13.93 8.17 -15.18
C LYS A 225 14.03 6.67 -15.43
N ALA A 226 12.93 5.94 -15.40
CA ALA A 226 12.93 4.49 -15.53
C ALA A 226 11.79 3.96 -16.40
N LYS A 227 11.98 2.74 -16.90
CA LYS A 227 10.98 1.99 -17.67
C LYS A 227 10.32 0.94 -16.77
N CYS A 228 9.11 0.53 -17.15
CA CYS A 228 8.43 -0.58 -16.49
C CYS A 228 9.19 -1.89 -16.75
N CYS A 229 9.46 -2.66 -15.68
CA CYS A 229 10.08 -3.98 -15.78
C CYS A 229 9.17 -5.07 -16.39
N GLY A 230 7.87 -4.78 -16.56
CA GLY A 230 6.92 -5.70 -17.19
C GLY A 230 6.45 -6.87 -16.31
N SER A 231 6.86 -6.99 -15.04
CA SER A 231 6.44 -8.10 -14.17
C SER A 231 5.13 -7.83 -13.40
N MET A 232 4.77 -6.56 -13.15
CA MET A 232 3.65 -6.18 -12.28
C MET A 232 2.41 -5.78 -13.09
N LYS A 233 1.27 -6.43 -12.85
CA LYS A 233 0.04 -6.26 -13.65
C LYS A 233 -0.55 -4.86 -13.55
N ASN A 234 -0.58 -4.30 -12.34
CA ASN A 234 -1.22 -3.02 -12.05
C ASN A 234 -0.20 -1.87 -11.88
N CYS A 235 0.95 -1.96 -12.55
CA CYS A 235 2.00 -0.95 -12.40
C CYS A 235 1.67 0.35 -13.14
N PRO A 236 1.69 1.52 -12.48
CA PRO A 236 1.42 2.81 -13.13
C PRO A 236 2.33 3.10 -14.33
N LEU A 237 3.59 2.67 -14.28
CA LEU A 237 4.53 2.84 -15.40
C LEU A 237 4.15 2.00 -16.62
N ARG A 238 3.57 0.81 -16.43
CA ARG A 238 3.06 -0.01 -17.53
C ARG A 238 1.96 0.73 -18.29
N ASP A 239 1.00 1.27 -17.54
CA ASP A 239 -0.15 1.96 -18.10
C ASP A 239 0.27 3.24 -18.82
N TRP A 240 1.20 3.99 -18.24
CA TRP A 240 1.76 5.19 -18.84
C TRP A 240 2.54 4.89 -20.12
N GLU A 241 3.44 3.91 -20.12
CA GLU A 241 4.18 3.52 -21.33
C GLU A 241 3.24 3.04 -22.45
N ASN A 242 2.20 2.29 -22.11
CA ASN A 242 1.20 1.84 -23.07
C ASN A 242 0.43 3.02 -23.69
N CYS A 243 0.08 4.03 -22.89
CA CYS A 243 -0.52 5.27 -23.37
C CYS A 243 0.42 6.03 -24.33
N GLN A 244 1.70 6.17 -23.97
CA GLN A 244 2.71 6.81 -24.80
C GLN A 244 2.95 6.09 -26.14
N ARG A 245 2.80 4.76 -26.18
CA ARG A 245 2.89 3.99 -27.44
C ARG A 245 1.67 4.20 -28.33
N LYS A 246 0.45 4.18 -27.77
CA LYS A 246 -0.80 4.42 -28.52
C LYS A 246 -0.91 5.85 -29.05
N GLY A 247 -0.35 6.84 -28.35
CA GLY A 247 -0.32 8.23 -28.82
C GLY A 247 0.61 8.46 -30.03
N ARG A 248 1.60 7.59 -30.27
CA ARG A 248 2.52 7.69 -31.41
C ARG A 248 2.03 7.04 -32.70
N THR A 249 0.91 6.31 -32.66
CA THR A 249 0.36 5.60 -33.84
C THR A 249 -0.62 6.45 -34.66
N HIS A 250 -0.67 7.78 -34.47
CA HIS A 250 -1.52 8.71 -35.24
C HIS A 250 -0.76 9.80 -36.01
N ASP A 251 0.58 9.76 -36.02
CA ASP A 251 1.41 10.58 -36.90
C ASP A 251 2.12 9.70 -37.93
N LYS A 252 1.36 9.15 -38.89
CA LYS A 252 1.87 8.66 -40.19
C LYS A 252 0.80 8.80 -41.25
#